data_AF-A0A971QEQ6-F1
#
_entry.id   AF-A0A971QEQ6-F1
#
_cell.length_a   1.000
_cell.length_b   1.000
_cell.length_c   1.000
_cell.angle_alpha   90.00
_cell.angle_beta   90.00
_cell.angle_gamma   90.00
#
_symmetry.space_group_name_H-M   'P 1'
#
loop_
_entity.id
_entity.type
_entity.pdbx_description
1 polymer ?
#
loop_
_entity_poly.entity_id
_entity_poly.type
_entity_poly.pdbx_seq_one_letter_code
_entity_poly.pdbx_strand_id
1 'polypeptide(L)'
;MTKGMDQGSELTVDVVSKSRQWPELMVTRSQLAEGLGISQRHLDRLEETGKLPCPIRLGRSVRWRTADIELWVDEGCPCRREFEAIQAERRERRKKSH
;
A
#
# COMPACT_ATOMS: atom_id res chain seq x y z
N MET A 1 -20.90 -44.86 -28.07
CA MET A 1 -20.44 -43.89 -29.09
C MET A 1 -20.52 -42.50 -28.47
N THR A 2 -19.38 -41.79 -28.40
CA THR A 2 -19.17 -40.32 -28.24
C THR A 2 -19.83 -39.62 -27.04
N LYS A 3 -19.20 -38.80 -26.18
CA LYS A 3 -17.97 -37.98 -26.14
C LYS A 3 -17.88 -37.54 -24.65
N GLY A 4 -16.76 -37.47 -23.93
CA GLY A 4 -15.50 -36.81 -24.26
C GLY A 4 -15.66 -35.28 -24.21
N MET A 5 -15.00 -34.60 -23.25
CA MET A 5 -14.80 -33.13 -23.03
C MET A 5 -15.22 -32.77 -21.59
N ASP A 6 -14.34 -32.76 -20.58
CA ASP A 6 -13.08 -32.02 -20.41
C ASP A 6 -13.27 -30.49 -20.45
N GLN A 7 -12.98 -29.89 -19.28
CA GLN A 7 -12.52 -28.52 -19.00
C GLN A 7 -13.51 -27.45 -18.58
N GLY A 8 -13.45 -27.17 -17.28
CA GLY A 8 -13.74 -25.88 -16.67
C GLY A 8 -12.96 -25.80 -15.37
N SER A 9 -11.65 -25.55 -15.47
CA SER A 9 -10.79 -25.25 -14.32
C SER A 9 -11.33 -24.00 -13.62
N GLU A 10 -12.03 -24.20 -12.52
CA GLU A 10 -12.42 -23.13 -11.61
C GLU A 10 -11.14 -22.57 -10.99
N LEU A 11 -10.71 -21.40 -11.48
CA LEU A 11 -9.61 -20.64 -10.89
C LEU A 11 -10.08 -20.13 -9.53
N THR A 12 -9.93 -20.96 -8.50
CA THR A 12 -9.97 -20.50 -7.11
C THR A 12 -8.66 -19.77 -6.85
N VAL A 13 -8.68 -18.45 -7.06
CA VAL A 13 -7.69 -17.59 -6.42
C VAL A 13 -7.99 -17.61 -4.92
N ASP A 14 -7.34 -18.53 -4.20
CA ASP A 14 -7.30 -18.54 -2.75
C ASP A 14 -6.59 -17.28 -2.26
N VAL A 15 -7.33 -16.15 -2.20
CA VAL A 15 -6.92 -14.97 -1.44
C VAL A 15 -7.04 -15.35 0.03
N VAL A 16 -5.91 -15.75 0.59
CA VAL A 16 -5.73 -16.16 1.99
C VAL A 16 -6.49 -15.22 2.92
N SER A 17 -7.57 -15.76 3.49
CA SER A 17 -8.24 -15.22 4.66
C SER A 17 -7.25 -15.16 5.81
N LYS A 18 -6.93 -13.95 6.29
CA LYS A 18 -6.37 -13.76 7.62
C LYS A 18 -7.32 -12.87 8.40
N SER A 19 -8.11 -13.49 9.27
CA SER A 19 -8.96 -12.84 10.25
C SER A 19 -8.09 -12.04 11.24
N ARG A 20 -7.74 -10.82 10.85
CA ARG A 20 -7.30 -9.79 11.80
C ARG A 20 -8.56 -9.04 12.24
N GLN A 21 -8.91 -9.26 13.50
CA GLN A 21 -9.93 -8.48 14.22
C GLN A 21 -9.58 -6.99 14.38
N TRP A 22 -8.38 -6.58 13.95
CA TRP A 22 -7.95 -5.17 13.93
C TRP A 22 -7.62 -4.74 12.50
N PRO A 23 -8.00 -3.50 12.10
CA PRO A 23 -7.63 -2.97 10.80
C PRO A 23 -6.11 -2.94 10.66
N GLU A 24 -5.60 -3.28 9.47
CA GLU A 24 -4.17 -3.21 9.18
C GLU A 24 -3.75 -1.72 9.20
N LEU A 25 -3.27 -1.23 10.35
CA LEU A 25 -2.86 0.17 10.51
C LEU A 25 -1.62 0.53 9.70
N MET A 26 -0.83 -0.50 9.36
CA MET A 26 0.44 -0.34 8.66
C MET A 26 0.66 -1.43 7.64
N VAL A 27 1.04 -1.04 6.43
CA VAL A 27 1.41 -1.96 5.36
C VAL A 27 2.92 -2.26 5.39
N THR A 28 3.25 -3.52 5.15
CA THR A 28 4.62 -3.99 4.92
C THR A 28 5.07 -3.66 3.50
N ARG A 29 6.37 -3.79 3.27
CA ARG A 29 6.98 -3.70 1.93
C ARG A 29 6.33 -4.61 0.90
N SER A 30 6.07 -5.87 1.26
CA SER A 30 5.45 -6.85 0.37
C SER A 30 4.01 -6.49 0.05
N GLN A 31 3.20 -6.16 1.07
CA GLN A 31 1.80 -5.75 0.89
C GLN A 31 1.67 -4.48 0.05
N LEU A 32 2.54 -3.50 0.25
CA LEU A 32 2.54 -2.27 -0.55
C LEU A 32 2.90 -2.54 -2.00
N ALA A 33 3.92 -3.37 -2.26
CA ALA A 33 4.31 -3.75 -3.61
C ALA A 33 3.18 -4.49 -4.35
N GLU A 34 2.54 -5.43 -3.66
CA GLU A 34 1.38 -6.17 -4.17
C GLU A 34 0.18 -5.23 -4.44
N GLY A 35 -0.17 -4.37 -3.49
CA GLY A 35 -1.28 -3.42 -3.64
C GLY A 35 -1.08 -2.39 -4.76
N LEU A 36 0.18 -2.05 -5.07
CA LEU A 36 0.53 -1.17 -6.20
C LEU A 36 0.76 -1.94 -7.52
N GLY A 37 0.74 -3.27 -7.52
CA GLY A 37 1.00 -4.09 -8.70
C GLY A 37 2.43 -4.00 -9.24
N ILE A 38 3.42 -3.77 -8.37
CA ILE A 38 4.84 -3.64 -8.77
C ILE A 38 5.75 -4.61 -8.00
N SER A 39 6.95 -4.87 -8.53
CA SER A 39 7.95 -5.67 -7.81
C SER A 39 8.48 -4.93 -6.57
N GLN A 40 8.87 -5.67 -5.53
CA GLN A 40 9.51 -5.08 -4.33
C GLN A 40 10.77 -4.27 -4.68
N ARG A 41 11.55 -4.74 -5.66
CA ARG A 41 12.73 -4.02 -6.17
C ARG A 41 12.36 -2.68 -6.84
N HIS A 42 11.24 -2.60 -7.55
CA HIS A 42 10.76 -1.34 -8.09
C HIS A 42 10.33 -0.41 -6.95
N LEU A 43 9.59 -0.93 -5.97
CA LEU A 43 9.25 -0.19 -4.76
C LEU A 43 10.50 0.33 -4.03
N ASP A 44 11.63 -0.41 -4.04
CA ASP A 44 12.88 -0.01 -3.36
C ASP A 44 13.45 1.23 -4.04
N ARG A 45 13.52 1.20 -5.37
CA ARG A 45 13.93 2.35 -6.16
C ARG A 45 13.01 3.55 -5.97
N LEU A 46 11.70 3.35 -5.87
CA LEU A 46 10.76 4.45 -5.60
C LEU A 46 10.99 5.05 -4.20
N GLU A 47 11.29 4.22 -3.20
CA GLU A 47 11.62 4.68 -1.85
C GLU A 47 12.94 5.48 -1.86
N GLU A 48 13.99 4.91 -2.45
CA GLU A 48 15.32 5.54 -2.59
C GLU A 48 15.25 6.87 -3.35
N THR A 49 14.44 6.95 -4.39
CA THR A 49 14.24 8.17 -5.20
C THR A 49 13.24 9.14 -4.58
N GLY A 50 12.69 8.84 -3.41
CA GLY A 50 11.74 9.71 -2.72
C GLY A 50 10.40 9.87 -3.43
N LYS A 51 9.99 8.89 -4.26
CA LYS A 51 8.70 8.81 -4.93
C LYS A 51 7.63 8.08 -4.11
N LEU A 52 7.93 7.76 -2.86
CA LEU A 52 7.00 7.20 -1.89
C LEU A 52 6.93 8.07 -0.63
N PRO A 53 5.80 8.02 0.09
CA PRO A 53 5.70 8.58 1.43
C PRO A 53 6.82 8.10 2.36
N CYS A 54 7.17 8.93 3.35
CA CYS A 54 8.20 8.59 4.32
C CYS A 54 7.80 7.33 5.13
N PRO A 55 8.66 6.30 5.19
CA PRO A 55 8.36 5.09 5.95
C PRO A 55 8.53 5.30 7.46
N ILE A 56 7.80 4.50 8.23
CA ILE A 56 7.99 4.29 9.66
C ILE A 56 8.95 3.12 9.88
N ARG A 57 10.07 3.38 10.56
CA ARG A 57 11.06 2.35 10.91
C ARG A 57 10.82 1.86 12.34
N LEU A 58 10.41 0.61 12.46
CA LEU A 58 10.27 -0.13 13.73
C LEU A 58 11.44 -1.11 13.86
N GLY A 59 12.59 -0.60 14.31
CA GLY A 59 13.86 -1.33 14.29
C GLY A 59 14.27 -1.66 12.85
N ARG A 60 14.37 -2.96 12.53
CA ARG A 60 14.65 -3.45 11.16
C ARG A 60 13.41 -3.50 10.26
N SER A 61 12.21 -3.34 10.83
CA SER A 61 10.97 -3.39 10.05
C SER A 61 10.63 -2.03 9.47
N VAL A 62 10.47 -1.95 8.15
CA VAL A 62 9.99 -0.77 7.44
C VAL A 62 8.50 -0.92 7.16
N ARG A 63 7.71 0.08 7.53
CA ARG A 63 6.25 0.10 7.41
C ARG A 63 5.77 1.44 6.89
N TRP A 64 4.58 1.45 6.28
CA TRP A 64 3.87 2.69 5.96
C TRP A 64 2.52 2.68 6.63
N ARG A 65 2.02 3.83 7.07
CA ARG A 65 0.64 3.90 7.55
C ARG A 65 -0.29 3.67 6.38
N THR A 66 -1.30 2.84 6.57
CA THR A 66 -2.28 2.53 5.52
C THR A 66 -2.98 3.82 5.06
N ALA A 67 -3.42 4.66 5.99
CA ALA A 67 -4.05 5.94 5.69
C ALA A 67 -3.14 6.92 4.93
N ASP A 68 -1.81 6.86 5.14
CA ASP A 68 -0.88 7.74 4.41
C ASP A 68 -0.71 7.24 2.97
N ILE A 69 -0.71 5.93 2.74
CA ILE A 69 -0.65 5.36 1.39
C ILE A 69 -1.93 5.65 0.61
N GLU A 70 -3.09 5.45 1.23
CA GLU A 70 -4.39 5.79 0.63
C GLU A 70 -4.43 7.25 0.20
N LEU A 71 -4.10 8.16 1.13
CA LEU A 71 -4.03 9.58 0.83
C LEU A 71 -3.03 9.90 -0.28
N TRP A 72 -1.87 9.26 -0.28
CA TRP A 72 -0.85 9.48 -1.30
C TRP A 72 -1.33 9.06 -2.69
N VAL A 73 -2.07 7.96 -2.80
CA VAL A 73 -2.70 7.54 -4.06
C VAL A 73 -3.78 8.53 -4.49
N ASP A 74 -4.64 8.96 -3.56
CA ASP A 74 -5.72 9.93 -3.83
C ASP A 74 -5.20 11.29 -4.33
N GLU A 75 -4.04 11.73 -3.83
CA GLU A 75 -3.38 12.98 -4.23
C GLU A 75 -2.54 12.83 -5.52
N GLY A 76 -2.62 11.67 -6.20
CA GLY A 76 -1.97 11.44 -7.49
C GLY A 76 -0.50 11.01 -7.40
N CYS A 77 -0.13 10.31 -6.33
CA CYS A 77 1.22 9.77 -6.12
C CYS A 77 2.36 10.82 -6.13
N PRO A 78 2.24 11.95 -5.40
CA PRO A 78 3.25 13.00 -5.39
C PRO A 78 4.58 12.53 -4.79
N CYS A 79 5.68 13.26 -5.04
CA CYS A 79 6.95 12.90 -4.41
C CYS A 79 6.89 13.14 -2.88
N ARG A 80 7.81 12.54 -2.13
CA ARG A 80 7.87 12.58 -0.66
C ARG A 80 7.77 14.00 -0.12
N ARG A 81 8.51 14.94 -0.73
CA ARG A 81 8.54 16.35 -0.31
C ARG A 81 7.17 17.01 -0.46
N GLU A 82 6.50 16.78 -1.58
CA GLU A 82 5.16 17.30 -1.84
C GLU A 82 4.13 16.67 -0.91
N PHE A 83 4.22 15.35 -0.72
CA PHE A 83 3.33 14.63 0.18
C PHE A 83 3.46 15.09 1.65
N GLU A 84 4.68 15.36 2.11
CA GLU A 84 4.92 15.92 3.44
C GLU A 84 4.29 17.31 3.61
N ALA A 85 4.31 18.14 2.55
CA ALA A 85 3.63 19.44 2.56
C ALA A 85 2.10 19.29 2.66
N ILE A 86 1.51 18.37 1.89
CA ILE A 86 0.07 18.03 1.96
C ILE A 86 -0.30 17.56 3.37
N GLN A 87 0.51 16.69 3.98
CA GLN A 87 0.28 16.22 5.35
C GLN A 87 0.38 17.35 6.38
N ALA A 88 1.38 18.22 6.26
CA ALA A 88 1.55 19.36 7.16
C ALA A 88 0.33 20.29 7.09
N GLU A 89 -0.14 20.63 5.88
CA GLU A 89 -1.32 21.44 5.69
C GLU A 89 -2.57 20.80 6.33
N ARG A 90 -2.80 19.50 6.10
CA ARG A 90 -3.92 18.76 6.70
C ARG A 90 -3.85 18.77 8.24
N ARG A 91 -2.67 18.65 8.83
CA ARG A 91 -2.48 18.72 10.29
C ARG A 91 -2.77 20.11 10.84
N GLU A 92 -2.32 21.16 10.16
CA GLU A 92 -2.58 22.55 10.57
C GLU A 92 -4.07 22.91 10.49
N ARG A 93 -4.77 22.45 9.44
CA ARG A 93 -6.24 22.61 9.33
C ARG A 93 -6.98 21.97 10.51
N ARG A 94 -6.54 20.77 10.95
CA ARG A 94 -7.13 20.09 12.12
C ARG A 94 -6.91 20.83 13.43
N LYS A 95 -5.72 21.42 13.65
CA LYS A 95 -5.39 22.17 14.88
C LYS A 95 -6.23 23.44 15.03
N LYS A 96 -6.46 24.17 13.93
CA LYS A 96 -7.23 25.43 13.95
C LYS A 96 -8.73 25.27 14.17
N SER A 97 -9.22 24.03 14.13
CA SER A 97 -10.64 23.70 14.35
C SER A 97 -10.97 23.38 15.81
N HIS A 98 -9.97 23.39 16.70
CA HIS A 98 -10.10 23.27 18.16
C HIS A 98 -9.75 24.61 18.80
#